data_AF-A0A7W2DSJ4-F1
#
_entry.id   AF-A0A7W2DSJ4-F1
#
_cell.length_a   1.000
_cell.length_b   1.000
_cell.length_c   1.000
_cell.angle_alpha   90.00
_cell.angle_beta   90.00
_cell.angle_gamma   90.00
#
_symmetry.space_group_name_H-M   'P 1'
#
loop_
_entity.id
_entity.type
_entity.pdbx_description
1 polymer ?
#
loop_
_entity_poly.entity_id
_entity_poly.type
_entity_poly.pdbx_seq_one_letter_code
_entity_poly.pdbx_strand_id
1 'polypeptide(L)'
;MRLKKRGTLDDPPPPKRRYKNRHGYVIVYAPDHPSSPPSGLIGEHRLVMEKKLGRFLTSVENVHHINGVRDDNRPENLELWDTSQPSGQRIEDKVAWAKEFLINHMSPEELRAWIEEVSA
;
A
#
# COMPACT_ATOMS: atom_id res chain seq x y z
N MET A 1 -23.85 -34.78 -3.01
CA MET A 1 -22.57 -34.87 -3.74
C MET A 1 -22.73 -34.08 -5.05
N ARG A 2 -22.22 -32.84 -5.13
CA ARG A 2 -22.45 -31.96 -6.29
C ARG A 2 -21.34 -32.17 -7.31
N LEU A 3 -21.65 -32.88 -8.38
CA LEU A 3 -20.75 -33.14 -9.52
C LEU A 3 -20.36 -31.80 -10.17
N LYS A 4 -19.06 -31.47 -10.21
CA LYS A 4 -18.54 -30.34 -10.98
C LYS A 4 -18.64 -30.70 -12.47
N LYS A 5 -19.50 -30.00 -13.21
CA LYS A 5 -19.61 -30.13 -14.67
C LYS A 5 -18.32 -29.65 -15.33
N ARG A 6 -17.91 -30.38 -16.37
CA ARG A 6 -16.77 -30.10 -17.25
C ARG A 6 -16.94 -28.70 -17.87
N GLY A 7 -15.84 -27.95 -17.93
CA GLY A 7 -15.78 -26.57 -18.41
C GLY A 7 -16.41 -26.41 -19.80
N THR A 8 -17.31 -25.44 -19.89
CA THR A 8 -17.83 -24.92 -21.15
C THR A 8 -16.76 -24.01 -21.77
N LEU A 9 -16.62 -24.06 -23.10
CA LEU A 9 -15.65 -23.28 -23.89
C LEU A 9 -15.89 -21.74 -23.83
N ASP A 10 -16.85 -21.28 -23.02
CA ASP A 10 -17.25 -19.90 -22.80
C ASP A 10 -16.66 -19.29 -21.52
N ASP A 11 -15.92 -20.05 -20.71
CA ASP A 11 -15.22 -19.47 -19.57
C ASP A 11 -14.09 -18.58 -20.09
N PRO A 12 -14.09 -17.27 -19.78
CA PRO A 12 -13.00 -16.41 -20.20
C PRO A 12 -11.68 -16.97 -19.66
N PRO A 13 -10.60 -16.97 -20.45
CA PRO A 13 -9.32 -17.48 -19.98
C PRO A 13 -8.97 -16.81 -18.65
N PRO A 14 -8.41 -17.56 -17.68
CA PRO A 14 -8.05 -16.97 -16.41
C PRO A 14 -7.20 -15.74 -16.68
N PRO A 15 -7.48 -14.60 -16.02
CA PRO A 15 -6.78 -13.35 -16.30
C PRO A 15 -5.27 -13.61 -16.23
N LYS A 16 -4.51 -12.98 -17.14
CA LYS A 16 -3.04 -13.06 -17.12
C LYS A 16 -2.57 -12.81 -15.69
N ARG A 17 -1.91 -13.80 -15.08
CA ARG A 17 -1.52 -13.77 -13.66
C ARG A 17 -0.63 -12.56 -13.32
N ARG A 18 0.11 -12.04 -14.31
CA ARG A 18 0.99 -10.89 -14.20
C ARG A 18 1.14 -10.19 -15.55
N TYR A 19 1.02 -8.87 -15.62
CA TYR A 19 1.28 -8.09 -16.83
C TYR A 19 1.66 -6.64 -16.52
N LYS A 20 2.34 -5.96 -17.44
CA LYS A 20 2.60 -4.52 -17.36
C LYS A 20 1.43 -3.74 -17.98
N ASN A 21 0.84 -2.80 -17.23
CA ASN A 21 -0.25 -1.96 -17.73
C ASN A 21 0.28 -0.78 -18.57
N ARG A 22 -0.64 -0.04 -19.21
CA ARG A 22 -0.30 1.14 -20.03
C ARG A 22 0.39 2.29 -19.28
N HIS A 23 0.32 2.31 -17.95
CA HIS A 23 0.98 3.31 -17.10
C HIS A 23 2.39 2.87 -16.65
N GLY A 24 2.82 1.65 -17.02
CA GLY A 24 4.14 1.10 -16.69
C GLY A 24 4.18 0.26 -15.42
N TYR A 25 3.07 0.13 -14.68
CA TYR A 25 3.03 -0.69 -13.46
C TYR A 25 2.85 -2.17 -13.80
N VAL A 26 3.52 -3.03 -13.02
CA VAL A 26 3.23 -4.46 -13.01
C VAL A 26 1.99 -4.72 -12.16
N ILE A 27 1.01 -5.39 -12.76
CA ILE A 27 -0.24 -5.82 -12.14
C ILE A 27 -0.23 -7.34 -12.00
N VAL A 28 -0.70 -7.83 -10.86
CA VAL A 28 -0.77 -9.25 -10.50
C VAL A 28 -2.21 -9.62 -10.14
N TYR A 29 -2.65 -10.81 -10.54
CA TYR A 29 -3.95 -11.36 -10.12
C TYR A 29 -3.84 -11.99 -8.73
N ALA A 30 -4.48 -11.35 -7.75
CA ALA A 30 -4.55 -11.76 -6.34
C ALA A 30 -5.97 -11.51 -5.80
N PRO A 31 -6.98 -12.30 -6.23
CA PRO A 31 -8.39 -12.07 -5.89
C PRO A 31 -8.70 -12.24 -4.40
N ASP A 32 -7.91 -13.04 -3.69
CA ASP A 32 -8.08 -13.30 -2.26
C ASP A 32 -7.40 -12.24 -1.38
N HIS A 33 -6.74 -11.23 -1.98
CA HIS A 33 -6.11 -10.17 -1.21
C HIS A 33 -7.18 -9.27 -0.56
N PRO A 34 -7.10 -8.91 0.73
CA PRO A 34 -8.14 -8.14 1.42
C PRO A 34 -8.45 -6.77 0.77
N SER A 35 -7.43 -6.13 0.21
CA SER A 35 -7.57 -4.87 -0.54
C SER A 35 -7.73 -5.07 -2.05
N SER A 36 -8.00 -6.30 -2.51
CA SER A 36 -8.20 -6.56 -3.93
C SER A 36 -9.49 -5.89 -4.41
N PRO A 37 -9.46 -5.14 -5.54
CA PRO A 37 -10.69 -4.72 -6.20
C PRO A 37 -11.46 -5.94 -6.76
N PRO A 38 -12.72 -5.76 -7.20
CA PRO A 38 -13.52 -6.83 -7.81
C PRO A 38 -12.88 -7.51 -9.02
N SER A 39 -11.95 -6.84 -9.70
CA SER A 39 -11.19 -7.41 -10.82
C SER A 39 -10.15 -8.46 -10.38
N GLY A 40 -9.84 -8.54 -9.09
CA GLY A 40 -8.78 -9.40 -8.56
C GLY A 40 -7.36 -8.89 -8.84
N LEU A 41 -7.20 -7.67 -9.35
CA LEU A 41 -5.93 -7.17 -9.87
C LEU A 41 -5.32 -6.11 -8.96
N ILE A 42 -4.11 -6.36 -8.48
CA ILE A 42 -3.37 -5.48 -7.56
C ILE A 42 -1.99 -5.13 -8.13
N GLY A 43 -1.44 -3.98 -7.74
CA GLY A 43 -0.08 -3.60 -8.11
C GLY A 43 0.96 -4.48 -7.43
N GLU A 44 1.94 -4.98 -8.18
CA GLU A 44 3.02 -5.82 -7.62
C GLU A 44 3.85 -5.06 -6.58
N HIS A 45 4.13 -3.78 -6.80
CA HIS A 45 4.84 -2.92 -5.83
C HIS A 45 4.16 -2.92 -4.45
N ARG A 46 2.82 -2.93 -4.41
CA ARG A 46 2.06 -2.97 -3.17
C ARG A 46 2.29 -4.30 -2.44
N LEU A 47 2.14 -5.42 -3.14
CA LEU A 47 2.37 -6.75 -2.58
C LEU A 47 3.80 -6.92 -2.04
N VAL A 48 4.79 -6.38 -2.75
CA VAL A 48 6.19 -6.42 -2.29
C VAL A 48 6.37 -5.61 -1.01
N MET A 49 5.81 -4.40 -0.95
CA MET A 49 5.89 -3.57 0.25
C MET A 49 5.15 -4.21 1.45
N GLU A 50 3.96 -4.74 1.25
CA GLU A 50 3.19 -5.44 2.30
C GLU A 50 3.96 -6.63 2.86
N LYS A 51 4.61 -7.40 1.98
CA LYS A 51 5.50 -8.49 2.40
C LYS A 51 6.71 -7.98 3.21
N LYS A 52 7.30 -6.84 2.82
CA LYS A 52 8.42 -6.21 3.54
C LYS A 52 8.01 -5.74 4.94
N LEU A 53 6.81 -5.18 5.07
CA LEU A 53 6.26 -4.68 6.34
C LEU A 53 5.68 -5.78 7.24
N GLY A 54 5.31 -6.93 6.66
CA GLY A 54 4.61 -7.99 7.40
C GLY A 54 3.14 -7.66 7.71
N ARG A 55 2.57 -6.63 7.08
CA ARG A 55 1.17 -6.22 7.20
C ARG A 55 0.65 -5.64 5.89
N PHE A 56 -0.68 -5.57 5.74
CA PHE A 56 -1.30 -4.87 4.62
C PHE A 56 -1.07 -3.36 4.73
N LEU A 57 -1.03 -2.68 3.57
CA LEU A 57 -1.00 -1.22 3.58
C LEU A 57 -2.37 -0.67 3.93
N THR A 58 -2.40 0.42 4.66
CA THR A 58 -3.63 1.15 4.96
C THR A 58 -4.14 1.89 3.71
N SER A 59 -5.31 2.51 3.82
CA SER A 59 -5.88 3.34 2.75
C SER A 59 -5.14 4.66 2.52
N VAL A 60 -4.34 5.11 3.50
CA VAL A 60 -3.58 6.36 3.44
C VAL A 60 -2.12 6.15 3.04
N GLU A 61 -1.70 4.90 2.88
CA GLU A 61 -0.35 4.50 2.51
C GLU A 61 -0.24 4.23 1.00
N ASN A 62 0.81 4.77 0.40
CA ASN A 62 1.17 4.54 -1.00
C ASN A 62 2.61 4.06 -1.13
N VAL A 63 2.91 3.36 -2.22
CA VAL A 63 4.28 2.91 -2.53
C VAL A 63 4.85 3.78 -3.63
N HIS A 64 6.03 4.34 -3.39
CA HIS A 64 6.78 5.14 -4.35
C HIS A 64 8.01 4.36 -4.88
N HIS A 65 8.34 4.55 -6.14
CA HIS A 65 9.54 3.98 -6.78
C HIS A 65 10.66 5.03 -6.80
N ILE A 66 11.75 4.78 -6.07
CA ILE A 66 12.86 5.74 -5.91
C ILE A 66 13.46 6.16 -7.25
N ASN A 67 13.72 5.20 -8.13
CA ASN A 67 14.29 5.46 -9.45
C ASN A 67 13.26 5.93 -10.51
N GLY A 68 11.98 6.08 -10.14
CA GLY A 68 10.90 6.42 -11.06
C GLY A 68 10.49 5.32 -12.05
N VAL A 69 11.15 4.15 -12.02
CA VAL A 69 10.87 3.01 -12.90
C VAL A 69 9.79 2.13 -12.27
N ARG A 70 8.55 2.25 -12.77
CA ARG A 70 7.33 1.66 -12.17
C ARG A 70 7.24 0.14 -12.17
N ASP A 71 8.09 -0.54 -12.92
CA ASP A 71 8.19 -2.01 -12.95
C ASP A 71 9.40 -2.56 -12.21
N ASP A 72 10.25 -1.71 -11.66
CA ASP A 72 11.35 -2.11 -10.78
C ASP A 72 10.85 -2.25 -9.33
N ASN A 73 10.23 -3.40 -9.05
CA ASN A 73 9.62 -3.70 -7.74
C ASN A 73 10.57 -4.36 -6.75
N ARG A 74 11.88 -4.12 -6.87
CA ARG A 74 12.85 -4.58 -5.86
C ARG A 74 12.58 -3.87 -4.52
N PRO A 75 12.57 -4.57 -3.36
CA PRO A 75 12.23 -3.96 -2.07
C PRO A 75 13.08 -2.73 -1.68
N GLU A 76 14.32 -2.66 -2.16
CA GLU A 76 15.25 -1.54 -1.97
C GLU A 76 14.94 -0.32 -2.85
N ASN A 77 14.15 -0.48 -3.91
CA ASN A 77 13.70 0.61 -4.80
C ASN A 77 12.32 1.16 -4.42
N LEU A 78 11.71 0.64 -3.36
CA LEU A 78 10.35 1.01 -2.94
C LEU A 78 10.36 1.74 -1.59
N GLU A 79 9.61 2.82 -1.53
CA GLU A 79 9.37 3.61 -0.32
C GLU A 79 7.89 3.61 0.05
N LEU A 80 7.61 3.61 1.34
CA LEU A 80 6.27 3.78 1.88
C LEU A 80 6.03 5.26 2.16
N TRP A 81 4.96 5.82 1.60
CA TRP A 81 4.58 7.21 1.76
C TRP A 81 3.20 7.30 2.44
N ASP A 82 3.06 8.20 3.40
CA ASP A 82 1.77 8.59 3.98
C ASP A 82 1.17 9.75 3.18
N THR A 83 -0.11 9.66 2.86
CA THR A 83 -0.85 10.66 2.07
C THR A 83 -1.95 11.38 2.86
N SER A 84 -2.04 11.17 4.18
CA SER A 84 -3.10 11.66 5.07
C SER A 84 -3.00 13.14 5.47
N GLN A 85 -2.20 13.94 4.76
CA GLN A 85 -1.96 15.33 5.13
C GLN A 85 -3.18 16.23 4.89
N PRO A 86 -3.57 17.07 5.88
CA PRO A 86 -4.72 17.95 5.74
C PRO A 86 -4.39 19.21 4.93
N SER A 87 -5.14 19.46 3.85
CA SER A 87 -5.02 20.69 3.06
C SER A 87 -5.91 21.81 3.60
N GLY A 88 -5.40 23.04 3.66
CA GLY A 88 -6.22 24.24 3.89
C GLY A 88 -6.88 24.39 5.27
N GLN A 89 -6.25 23.87 6.34
CA GLN A 89 -6.78 23.91 7.71
C GLN A 89 -6.25 25.07 8.56
N ARG A 90 -6.96 25.39 9.66
CA ARG A 90 -6.49 26.34 10.68
C ARG A 90 -5.25 25.79 11.40
N ILE A 91 -4.53 26.68 12.10
CA ILE A 91 -3.32 26.30 12.83
C ILE A 91 -3.66 25.27 13.92
N GLU A 92 -4.74 25.47 14.66
CA GLU A 92 -5.13 24.58 15.76
C GLU A 92 -5.42 23.16 15.26
N ASP A 93 -6.10 23.04 14.12
CA ASP A 93 -6.42 21.76 13.48
C ASP A 93 -5.17 21.05 12.98
N LYS A 94 -4.21 21.80 12.43
CA LYS A 94 -2.91 21.23 12.00
C LYS A 94 -2.10 20.70 13.19
N VAL A 95 -2.11 21.41 14.32
CA VAL A 95 -1.45 20.96 15.54
C VAL A 95 -2.11 19.71 16.09
N ALA A 96 -3.45 19.63 16.08
CA ALA A 96 -4.17 18.44 16.49
C ALA A 96 -3.83 17.23 15.60
N TRP A 97 -3.87 17.42 14.28
CA TRP A 97 -3.49 16.38 13.31
C TRP A 97 -2.04 15.93 13.52
N ALA A 98 -1.09 16.85 13.71
CA ALA A 98 0.32 16.49 13.89
C ALA A 98 0.52 15.63 15.14
N LYS A 99 -0.19 15.93 16.24
CA LYS A 99 -0.15 15.10 17.46
C LYS A 99 -0.67 13.68 17.19
N GLU A 100 -1.81 13.56 16.53
CA GLU A 100 -2.38 12.26 16.16
C GLU A 100 -1.46 11.48 15.21
N PHE A 101 -0.87 12.18 14.22
CA PHE A 101 0.08 11.59 13.29
C PHE A 101 1.30 10.99 14.02
N LEU A 102 1.89 11.73 14.96
CA LEU A 102 3.02 11.25 15.76
C LEU A 102 2.63 10.04 16.62
N ILE A 103 1.47 10.09 17.28
CA ILE A 103 0.97 8.97 18.10
C ILE A 103 0.79 7.70 17.26
N ASN A 104 0.35 7.84 16.01
CA ASN A 104 0.09 6.71 15.12
C ASN A 104 1.37 6.13 14.49
N HIS A 105 2.47 6.89 14.46
CA HIS A 105 3.69 6.53 13.74
C HIS A 105 4.94 6.39 14.61
N MET A 106 4.88 6.73 15.90
CA MET A 106 5.98 6.59 16.85
C MET A 106 5.58 5.72 18.04
N SER A 107 6.51 4.92 18.54
CA SER A 107 6.33 4.26 19.83
C SER A 107 6.30 5.30 20.97
N PRO A 108 5.67 4.98 22.12
CA PRO A 108 5.70 5.85 23.29
C PRO A 108 7.13 6.22 23.75
N GLU A 109 8.08 5.29 23.59
CA GLU A 109 9.48 5.48 23.94
C GLU A 109 10.18 6.47 23.00
N GLU A 110 10.01 6.30 21.68
CA GLU A 110 10.56 7.23 20.68
C GLU A 110 9.97 8.63 20.84
N LEU A 111 8.66 8.74 21.09
CA LEU A 111 7.99 10.03 21.27
C LEU A 111 8.51 10.75 22.51
N ARG A 112 8.72 10.03 23.62
CA ARG A 112 9.30 10.60 24.84
C ARG A 112 10.73 11.10 24.62
N ALA A 113 11.58 10.29 24.00
CA ALA A 113 12.96 10.66 23.70
C ALA A 113 13.02 11.93 22.84
N TRP A 114 12.18 12.02 21.80
CA TRP A 114 12.09 13.21 20.97
C TRP A 114 11.65 14.45 21.75
N ILE A 115 10.64 14.32 22.64
CA ILE A 115 10.17 15.45 23.48
C ILE A 115 11.29 15.97 24.39
N GLU A 116 12.09 15.06 24.98
CA GLU A 116 13.23 15.44 25.83
C GLU A 116 14.33 16.15 25.03
N GLU A 117 14.67 15.66 23.84
CA GLU A 117 15.68 16.24 22.94
C GLU A 117 15.33 17.68 22.55
N VAL A 118 14.07 17.94 22.16
CA VAL A 118 13.65 19.28 21.71
C VAL A 118 13.40 20.27 22.85
N SER A 119 13.31 19.78 24.09
CA SER A 119 13.08 20.61 25.28
C SER A 119 14.38 21.01 25.99
N ALA A 120 15.52 20.47 25.55
CA ALA A 120 16.87 20.78 26.04
C ALA A 120 17.48 22.00 25.33
#